data_AF-A0A5K1A284-F1
#
_entry.id   AF-A0A5K1A284-F1
#
_cell.length_a   1.000
_cell.length_b   1.000
_cell.length_c   1.000
_cell.angle_alpha   90.00
_cell.angle_beta   90.00
_cell.angle_gamma   90.00
#
_symmetry.space_group_name_H-M   'P 1'
#
loop_
_entity.id
_entity.type
_entity.pdbx_description
1 polymer ?
#
loop_
_entity_poly.entity_id
_entity_poly.type
_entity_poly.pdbx_seq_one_letter_code
_entity_poly.pdbx_strand_id
1 'polypeptide(L)' 'GTVGEWQRCSKRFTYYSELFSVIEYHRSLLSKGYPALFY' A
#
# COMPACT_ATOMS: atom_id res chain seq x y z
N GLY A 1 -0.44 31.84 -3.11
CA GLY A 1 -1.15 30.54 -3.06
C GLY A 1 -0.72 29.83 -1.80
N THR A 2 -1.65 29.47 -0.92
CA THR A 2 -1.33 28.75 0.31
C THR A 2 -1.38 27.25 0.03
N VAL A 3 -0.21 26.60 0.07
CA VAL A 3 -0.16 25.15 0.25
C VAL A 3 -0.75 24.89 1.65
N GLY A 4 -1.83 24.12 1.72
CA GLY A 4 -2.48 23.79 3.00
C GLY A 4 -1.52 23.10 3.96
N GLU A 5 -1.85 23.11 5.26
CA GLU A 5 -1.04 22.44 6.28
C GLU A 5 -0.88 20.95 5.96
N TRP A 6 0.34 20.44 6.10
CA TRP A 6 0.64 19.03 5.86
C TRP A 6 -0.02 18.16 6.95
N GLN A 7 -0.75 17.13 6.52
CA GLN A 7 -1.38 16.16 7.41
C GLN A 7 -0.78 14.77 7.18
N ARG A 8 -0.33 14.12 8.26
CA ARG A 8 0.26 12.76 8.21
C ARG A 8 -0.73 11.70 7.72
N CYS A 9 -1.94 11.72 8.28
CA CYS A 9 -3.03 10.82 7.90
C CYS A 9 -4.27 11.66 7.60
N SER A 10 -4.82 11.53 6.41
CA SER A 10 -6.02 12.26 6.01
C SER A 10 -7.25 11.39 6.13
N LYS A 11 -8.29 11.91 6.78
CA LYS A 11 -9.63 11.28 6.80
C LYS A 11 -10.35 11.37 5.45
N ARG A 12 -9.75 12.03 4.45
CA ARG A 12 -10.28 12.11 3.09
C ARG A 12 -10.29 10.75 2.38
N PHE A 13 -9.40 9.84 2.76
CA PHE A 13 -9.36 8.51 2.20
C PHE A 13 -10.26 7.59 3.02
N THR A 14 -11.28 7.05 2.37
CA THR A 14 -12.17 6.08 2.98
C THR A 14 -11.56 4.69 2.84
N TYR A 15 -11.60 3.94 3.93
CA TYR A 15 -11.27 2.52 3.90
C TYR A 15 -12.39 1.75 3.19
N TYR A 16 -12.06 0.99 2.14
CA TYR A 16 -13.05 0.32 1.28
C TYR A 16 -13.23 -1.16 1.63
N SER A 17 -12.13 -1.89 1.88
CA SER A 17 -12.18 -3.33 2.15
C SER A 17 -10.85 -3.88 2.68
N GLU A 18 -10.89 -5.00 3.41
CA GLU A 18 -9.71 -5.80 3.74
C GLU A 18 -9.31 -6.69 2.55
N LEU A 19 -8.01 -6.91 2.39
CA LEU A 19 -7.49 -7.99 1.56
C LEU A 19 -7.19 -9.19 2.46
N PHE A 20 -7.90 -10.30 2.25
CA PHE A 20 -7.73 -11.51 3.08
C PHE A 20 -6.32 -12.13 2.99
N SER A 21 -5.65 -11.98 1.85
CA SER A 21 -4.28 -12.46 1.66
C SER A 21 -3.61 -11.73 0.50
N VAL A 22 -2.32 -11.45 0.67
CA VAL A 22 -1.44 -10.89 -0.37
C VAL A 22 -0.37 -11.89 -0.82
N ILE A 23 -0.43 -13.13 -0.33
CA ILE A 23 0.61 -14.16 -0.56
C ILE A 23 0.75 -14.48 -2.04
N GLU A 24 -0.37 -14.73 -2.73
CA GLU A 24 -0.33 -15.07 -4.17
C GLU A 24 0.22 -13.92 -5.02
N TYR A 25 -0.13 -12.68 -4.64
CA TYR A 25 0.39 -11.48 -5.29
C TYR A 25 1.90 -11.38 -5.15
N HIS A 26 2.42 -11.50 -3.92
CA HIS A 26 3.86 -11.48 -3.68
C HIS A 26 4.57 -12.65 -4.37
N ARG A 27 3.98 -13.85 -4.40
CA ARG A 27 4.53 -15.01 -5.13
C ARG A 27 4.68 -14.72 -6.62
N SER A 28 3.70 -14.06 -7.25
CA SER A 28 3.75 -13.67 -8.66
C SER A 28 4.84 -12.63 -8.96
N LEU A 29 5.11 -11.72 -8.02
CA LEU A 29 6.19 -10.75 -8.16
C LEU A 29 7.56 -11.42 -7.98
N LEU A 30 7.70 -12.28 -6.99
CA LEU A 30 8.94 -13.03 -6.74
C LEU A 30 9.28 -13.95 -7.92
N SER A 31 8.30 -14.62 -8.52
CA SER A 31 8.55 -15.48 -9.69
C SER A 31 9.00 -14.72 -10.94
N LYS A 32 8.70 -13.42 -11.03
CA LYS A 32 9.19 -12.52 -12.07
C LYS A 32 10.57 -11.92 -11.75
N GLY A 33 11.16 -12.27 -10.60
CA GLY A 33 12.46 -11.78 -10.17
C GLY A 33 12.44 -10.44 -9.43
N TYR A 34 11.26 -9.93 -9.04
CA TYR A 34 11.17 -8.71 -8.25
C TYR A 34 11.52 -9.01 -6.77
N PRO A 35 12.46 -8.28 -6.17
CA PRO A 35 12.80 -8.46 -4.76
C PRO A 35 11.69 -7.95 -3.85
N ALA A 36 11.45 -8.66 -2.74
CA ALA A 36 10.56 -8.22 -1.68
C ALA A 36 11.35 -8.14 -0.36
N LEU A 37 11.10 -7.09 0.41
CA LEU A 37 11.64 -6.90 1.76
C LEU A 37 10.47 -6.94 2.75
N PHE A 38 10.59 -7.81 3.75
CA PHE A 38 9.65 -7.91 4.86
C PHE A 38 10.38 -7.45 6.14
N TYR A 39 9.76 -6.54 6.91
CA TYR A 39 10.34 -5.94 8.12
C TYR A 39 9.32 -5.87 9.26
#